data_AF-A0A7D9J1P7-F1
#
_entry.id   AF-A0A7D9J1P7-F1
#
_cell.length_a   1.000
_cell.length_b   1.000
_cell.length_c   1.000
_cell.angle_alpha   90.00
_cell.angle_beta   90.00
_cell.angle_gamma   90.00
#
_symmetry.space_group_name_H-M   'P 1'
#
loop_
_entity.id
_entity.type
_entity.pdbx_description
1 polymer ?
#
loop_
_entity_poly.entity_id
_entity_poly.type
_entity_poly.pdbx_seq_one_letter_code
_entity_poly.pdbx_strand_id
1 'polypeptide(L)'
;MAENLDLEKWKYWCNILSVNSDICVSCVKWDDVESALIGLKLFTKDEEYRSRITENIVEQCRNFIENSRVLDFDKCCNIQVDAFHLLRNCCVGSKKNQDYVMSRGLLSTVIEILEQVLKLYQDSDVDCVKQVLSSGIQLLGNLVVEHSKNQETVWTRCYPYFFMKIMRCRYNEVKNYICMVIYNCMRQKA
;
A
#
# COMPACT_ATOMS: atom_id res chain seq x y z
N MET A 1 -12.12 28.39 8.72
CA MET A 1 -11.70 27.83 10.03
C MET A 1 -11.58 26.31 9.99
N ALA A 2 -12.57 25.56 9.49
CA ALA A 2 -12.48 24.11 9.34
C ALA A 2 -11.33 23.64 8.42
N GLU A 3 -11.18 24.26 7.24
CA GLU A 3 -10.08 23.94 6.29
C GLU A 3 -8.67 24.12 6.89
N ASN A 4 -8.48 25.13 7.75
CA ASN A 4 -7.20 25.34 8.44
C ASN A 4 -6.92 24.24 9.46
N LEU A 5 -7.95 23.79 10.19
CA LEU A 5 -7.82 22.72 11.18
C LEU A 5 -7.49 21.38 10.52
N ASP A 6 -8.08 21.11 9.36
CA ASP A 6 -7.83 19.88 8.60
C ASP A 6 -6.43 19.87 7.99
N LEU A 7 -5.94 21.01 7.51
CA LEU A 7 -4.56 21.15 7.04
C LEU A 7 -3.54 21.00 8.19
N GLU A 8 -3.85 21.48 9.39
CA GLU A 8 -3.01 21.27 10.58
C GLU A 8 -2.94 19.80 10.98
N LYS A 9 -4.08 19.10 10.99
CA LYS A 9 -4.12 17.64 11.23
C LYS A 9 -3.33 16.87 10.17
N TRP A 10 -3.46 17.24 8.89
CA TRP A 10 -2.68 16.64 7.82
C TRP A 10 -1.17 16.78 8.06
N LYS A 11 -0.71 18.00 8.38
CA LYS A 11 0.70 18.27 8.68
C LYS A 11 1.18 17.50 9.92
N TYR A 12 0.34 17.42 10.94
CA TYR A 12 0.63 16.67 12.16
C TYR A 12 0.89 15.18 11.86
N TRP A 13 0.01 14.54 11.07
CA TRP A 13 0.22 13.14 10.70
C TRP A 13 1.44 12.92 9.80
N CYS A 14 1.70 13.81 8.85
CA CYS A 14 2.92 13.77 8.04
C CYS A 14 4.17 13.87 8.92
N ASN A 15 4.14 14.73 9.94
CA ASN A 15 5.25 14.88 10.87
C ASN A 15 5.48 13.62 11.71
N ILE A 16 4.42 12.93 12.16
CA ILE A 16 4.56 11.66 12.89
C ILE A 16 5.25 10.60 12.04
N LEU A 17 4.87 10.44 10.76
CA LEU A 17 5.55 9.51 9.86
C LEU A 17 7.04 9.87 9.73
N SER A 18 7.34 11.17 9.58
CA SER A 18 8.72 11.63 9.41
C SER A 18 9.59 11.43 10.64
N VAL A 19 9.06 11.62 11.85
CA VAL A 19 9.82 11.43 13.09
C VAL A 19 10.12 9.95 13.34
N ASN A 20 9.22 9.06 12.92
CA ASN A 20 9.32 7.63 13.21
C ASN A 20 10.02 6.83 12.08
N SER A 21 10.18 7.37 10.88
CA SER A 21 10.75 6.62 9.74
C SER A 21 12.25 6.40 9.83
N ASP A 22 12.96 7.30 10.51
CA ASP A 22 14.42 7.40 10.47
C ASP A 22 15.11 6.88 11.74
N ILE A 23 14.32 6.33 12.67
CA ILE A 23 14.81 5.79 13.94
C ILE A 23 14.88 4.26 13.90
N CYS A 24 15.66 3.68 14.81
CA CYS A 24 15.75 2.22 14.95
C CYS A 24 14.36 1.61 15.19
N VAL A 25 14.08 0.45 14.59
CA VAL A 25 12.78 -0.23 14.67
C VAL A 25 12.29 -0.43 16.11
N SER A 26 13.20 -0.70 17.04
CA SER A 26 12.88 -0.86 18.48
C SER A 26 12.46 0.45 19.17
N CYS A 27 12.74 1.60 18.55
CA CYS A 27 12.40 2.93 19.05
C CYS A 27 11.14 3.51 18.39
N VAL A 28 10.62 2.86 17.34
CA VAL A 28 9.41 3.31 16.64
C VAL A 28 8.21 3.24 17.57
N LYS A 29 7.48 4.35 17.66
CA LYS A 29 6.18 4.39 18.37
C LYS A 29 5.09 3.92 17.43
N TRP A 30 4.89 2.60 17.39
CA TRP A 30 3.98 1.97 16.43
C TRP A 30 2.53 2.45 16.55
N ASP A 31 2.05 2.76 17.75
CA ASP A 31 0.70 3.30 17.97
C ASP A 31 0.53 4.71 17.34
N ASP A 32 1.58 5.53 17.38
CA ASP A 32 1.60 6.85 16.74
C ASP A 32 1.59 6.68 15.21
N VAL A 33 2.39 5.73 14.69
CA VAL A 33 2.46 5.42 13.25
C VAL A 33 1.11 4.91 12.74
N GLU A 34 0.47 3.98 13.45
CA GLU A 34 -0.86 3.48 13.10
C GLU A 34 -1.88 4.62 13.06
N SER A 35 -1.90 5.47 14.08
CA SER A 35 -2.78 6.66 14.12
C SER A 35 -2.55 7.60 12.94
N ALA A 36 -1.28 7.83 12.56
CA ALA A 36 -0.93 8.67 11.41
C ALA A 36 -1.37 8.04 10.08
N LEU A 37 -1.16 6.74 9.88
CA LEU A 37 -1.62 6.04 8.68
C LEU A 37 -3.15 6.08 8.56
N ILE A 38 -3.88 5.90 9.68
CA ILE A 38 -5.34 6.04 9.73
C ILE A 38 -5.77 7.47 9.36
N GLY A 39 -5.12 8.49 9.90
CA GLY A 39 -5.43 9.88 9.57
C GLY A 39 -5.21 10.16 8.08
N LEU A 40 -4.02 9.84 7.57
CA LEU A 40 -3.63 10.13 6.19
C LEU A 40 -4.46 9.34 5.17
N LYS A 41 -4.78 8.06 5.43
CA LYS A 41 -5.62 7.26 4.52
C LYS A 41 -7.03 7.85 4.38
N LEU A 42 -7.54 8.52 5.42
CA LEU A 42 -8.84 9.20 5.36
C LEU A 42 -8.78 10.48 4.52
N PHE A 43 -7.77 11.33 4.76
CA PHE A 43 -7.58 12.57 3.99
C PHE A 43 -7.34 12.31 2.51
N THR A 44 -6.55 11.29 2.16
CA THR A 44 -6.22 10.95 0.76
C THR A 44 -7.39 10.40 -0.06
N LYS A 45 -8.58 10.22 0.53
CA LYS A 45 -9.81 10.01 -0.23
C LYS A 45 -10.19 11.24 -1.06
N ASP A 46 -9.75 12.42 -0.65
CA ASP A 46 -9.95 13.69 -1.35
C ASP A 46 -8.74 14.03 -2.23
N GLU A 47 -9.01 14.54 -3.43
CA GLU A 47 -8.00 14.92 -4.43
C GLU A 47 -7.07 16.01 -3.93
N GLU A 48 -7.58 16.96 -3.15
CA GLU A 48 -6.79 18.06 -2.62
C GLU A 48 -5.59 17.51 -1.81
N TYR A 49 -5.84 16.55 -0.93
CA TYR A 49 -4.78 15.96 -0.11
C TYR A 49 -3.88 14.99 -0.90
N ARG A 50 -4.42 14.29 -1.91
CA ARG A 50 -3.59 13.51 -2.84
C ARG A 50 -2.59 14.39 -3.59
N SER A 51 -2.98 15.61 -3.96
CA SER A 51 -2.10 16.55 -4.66
C SER A 51 -0.91 17.00 -3.79
N ARG A 52 -1.10 16.98 -2.46
CA ARG A 52 -0.11 17.36 -1.44
C ARG A 52 0.85 16.23 -1.06
N ILE A 53 0.65 15.01 -1.59
CA ILE A 53 1.58 13.90 -1.37
C ILE A 53 2.94 14.22 -2.00
N THR A 54 3.99 13.96 -1.21
CA THR A 54 5.39 14.09 -1.61
C THR A 54 6.04 12.70 -1.67
N GLU A 55 7.14 12.59 -2.41
CA GLU A 55 7.94 11.36 -2.45
C GLU A 55 8.43 10.97 -1.04
N ASN A 56 8.74 11.95 -0.19
CA ASN A 56 9.15 11.70 1.20
C ASN A 56 8.08 10.98 2.03
N ILE A 57 6.80 11.36 1.91
CA ILE A 57 5.70 10.68 2.63
C ILE A 57 5.58 9.22 2.16
N VAL A 58 5.74 8.99 0.85
CA VAL A 58 5.70 7.64 0.27
C VAL A 58 6.88 6.81 0.77
N GLU A 59 8.07 7.39 0.81
CA GLU A 59 9.29 6.74 1.32
C GLU A 59 9.16 6.35 2.79
N GLN A 60 8.58 7.23 3.62
CA GLN A 60 8.30 6.94 5.03
C GLN A 60 7.33 5.77 5.17
N CYS A 61 6.25 5.75 4.38
CA CYS A 61 5.31 4.64 4.35
C CYS A 61 5.99 3.32 3.94
N ARG A 62 6.89 3.36 2.95
CA ARG A 62 7.70 2.21 2.53
C ARG A 62 8.55 1.69 3.69
N ASN A 63 9.26 2.57 4.39
CA ASN A 63 10.09 2.19 5.54
C ASN A 63 9.25 1.53 6.64
N PHE A 64 8.04 2.02 6.92
CA PHE A 64 7.15 1.36 7.88
C PHE A 64 6.66 -0.01 7.41
N ILE A 65 6.34 -0.16 6.12
CA ILE A 65 5.98 -1.46 5.54
C ILE A 65 7.14 -2.45 5.71
N GLU A 66 8.38 -2.04 5.40
CA GLU A 66 9.57 -2.88 5.54
C GLU A 66 9.85 -3.22 7.01
N ASN A 67 9.85 -2.23 7.90
CA ASN A 67 10.12 -2.40 9.32
C ASN A 67 9.01 -3.19 10.03
N SER A 68 7.76 -3.13 9.56
CA SER A 68 6.66 -3.91 10.14
C SER A 68 6.91 -5.42 10.03
N ARG A 69 7.75 -5.88 9.09
CA ARG A 69 8.04 -7.31 8.86
C ARG A 69 8.71 -7.99 10.05
N VAL A 70 9.33 -7.24 10.97
CA VAL A 70 9.95 -7.79 12.18
C VAL A 70 9.03 -7.81 13.39
N LEU A 71 7.81 -7.28 13.27
CA LEU A 71 6.81 -7.30 14.34
C LEU A 71 6.00 -8.60 14.29
N ASP A 72 5.31 -8.88 15.40
CA ASP A 72 4.26 -9.90 15.43
C ASP A 72 3.20 -9.61 14.37
N PHE A 73 2.65 -10.67 13.77
CA PHE A 73 1.73 -10.55 12.64
C PHE A 73 0.52 -9.65 12.96
N ASP A 74 -0.08 -9.79 14.14
CA ASP A 74 -1.25 -9.00 14.52
C ASP A 74 -0.97 -7.49 14.56
N LYS A 75 0.27 -7.10 14.93
CA LYS A 75 0.69 -5.69 14.93
C LYS A 75 1.06 -5.23 13.53
N CYS A 76 1.82 -6.03 12.78
CA CYS A 76 2.27 -5.64 11.44
C CYS A 76 1.11 -5.60 10.44
N CYS A 77 0.09 -6.45 10.58
CA CYS A 77 -0.97 -6.58 9.60
C CYS A 77 -1.81 -5.29 9.52
N ASN A 78 -2.14 -4.65 10.65
CA ASN A 78 -2.85 -3.37 10.65
C ASN A 78 -2.02 -2.25 10.02
N ILE A 79 -0.73 -2.15 10.37
CA ILE A 79 0.21 -1.18 9.79
C ILE A 79 0.30 -1.37 8.28
N GLN A 80 0.45 -2.61 7.80
CA GLN A 80 0.53 -2.93 6.38
C GLN A 80 -0.78 -2.60 5.66
N VAL A 81 -1.92 -2.98 6.22
CA VAL A 81 -3.24 -2.67 5.65
C VAL A 81 -3.41 -1.17 5.46
N ASP A 82 -3.10 -0.38 6.47
CA ASP A 82 -3.32 1.06 6.43
C ASP A 82 -2.31 1.81 5.58
N ALA A 83 -1.05 1.35 5.56
CA ALA A 83 -0.06 1.84 4.61
C ALA A 83 -0.47 1.51 3.16
N PHE A 84 -0.92 0.29 2.88
CA PHE A 84 -1.40 -0.07 1.54
C PHE A 84 -2.62 0.75 1.14
N HIS A 85 -3.58 0.99 2.04
CA HIS A 85 -4.72 1.86 1.77
C HIS A 85 -4.32 3.29 1.47
N LEU A 86 -3.41 3.87 2.26
CA LEU A 86 -2.87 5.20 2.04
C LEU A 86 -2.23 5.30 0.64
N LEU A 87 -1.26 4.42 0.34
CA LEU A 87 -0.56 4.43 -0.94
C LEU A 87 -1.50 4.20 -2.13
N ARG A 88 -2.48 3.30 -1.97
CA ARG A 88 -3.51 3.02 -2.99
C ARG A 88 -4.31 4.28 -3.29
N ASN A 89 -4.72 5.00 -2.24
CA ASN A 89 -5.47 6.25 -2.39
C ASN A 89 -4.61 7.31 -3.09
N CYS A 90 -3.34 7.47 -2.69
CA CYS A 90 -2.40 8.43 -3.31
C CYS A 90 -2.30 8.27 -4.83
N CYS A 91 -2.40 7.04 -5.35
CA CYS A 91 -2.29 6.73 -6.77
C CYS A 91 -3.50 7.18 -7.61
N VAL A 92 -4.68 7.39 -7.01
CA VAL A 92 -5.92 7.68 -7.74
C VAL A 92 -5.81 9.00 -8.50
N GLY A 93 -5.89 8.93 -9.82
CA GLY A 93 -5.84 10.09 -10.72
C GLY A 93 -4.48 10.78 -10.81
N SER A 94 -3.41 10.22 -10.22
CA SER A 94 -2.12 10.89 -10.10
C SER A 94 -0.96 9.99 -10.56
N LYS A 95 -0.54 10.17 -11.82
CA LYS A 95 0.65 9.48 -12.37
C LYS A 95 1.93 9.80 -11.59
N LYS A 96 2.07 11.06 -11.17
CA LYS A 96 3.17 11.50 -10.30
C LYS A 96 3.25 10.65 -9.03
N ASN A 97 2.11 10.43 -8.35
CA ASN A 97 2.10 9.62 -7.14
C ASN A 97 2.29 8.13 -7.44
N GLN A 98 1.74 7.61 -8.54
CA GLN A 98 2.02 6.24 -8.99
C GLN A 98 3.52 6.03 -9.21
N ASP A 99 4.23 6.99 -9.82
CA ASP A 99 5.68 6.95 -10.01
C ASP A 99 6.45 7.01 -8.68
N TYR A 100 6.04 7.89 -7.74
CA TYR A 100 6.64 7.91 -6.40
C TYR A 100 6.48 6.56 -5.68
N VAL A 101 5.31 5.94 -5.77
CA VAL A 101 5.04 4.65 -5.12
C VAL A 101 5.79 3.50 -5.80
N MET A 102 5.99 3.56 -7.11
CA MET A 102 6.80 2.56 -7.83
C MET A 102 8.31 2.72 -7.61
N SER A 103 8.76 3.87 -7.11
CA SER A 103 10.18 4.13 -6.89
C SER A 103 10.73 3.27 -5.74
N ARG A 104 12.06 3.15 -5.69
CA ARG A 104 12.79 2.54 -4.56
C ARG A 104 12.38 1.10 -4.18
N GLY A 105 11.79 0.34 -5.11
CA GLY A 105 11.60 -1.10 -4.95
C GLY A 105 10.36 -1.54 -4.14
N LEU A 106 9.45 -0.61 -3.79
CA LEU A 106 8.25 -0.94 -3.02
C LEU A 106 7.42 -2.07 -3.66
N LEU A 107 7.33 -2.14 -4.99
CA LEU A 107 6.63 -3.23 -5.68
C LEU A 107 7.12 -4.62 -5.23
N SER A 108 8.45 -4.80 -5.13
CA SER A 108 9.03 -6.06 -4.67
C SER A 108 8.67 -6.33 -3.22
N THR A 109 8.78 -5.32 -2.34
CA THR A 109 8.41 -5.44 -0.93
C THR A 109 6.95 -5.84 -0.75
N VAL A 110 6.01 -5.22 -1.48
CA VAL A 110 4.59 -5.57 -1.44
C VAL A 110 4.37 -7.02 -1.88
N ILE A 111 4.97 -7.43 -3.00
CA ILE A 111 4.83 -8.80 -3.50
C ILE A 111 5.37 -9.83 -2.50
N GLU A 112 6.54 -9.57 -1.91
CA GLU A 112 7.15 -10.45 -0.91
C GLU A 112 6.27 -10.61 0.33
N ILE A 113 5.69 -9.51 0.82
CA ILE A 113 4.75 -9.55 1.96
C ILE A 113 3.53 -10.40 1.59
N LEU A 114 2.93 -10.17 0.41
CA LEU A 114 1.75 -10.92 -0.02
C LEU A 114 2.04 -12.41 -0.19
N GLU A 115 3.20 -12.77 -0.75
CA GLU A 115 3.63 -14.16 -0.86
C GLU A 115 3.92 -14.80 0.50
N GLN A 116 4.51 -14.06 1.43
CA GLN A 116 4.76 -14.52 2.80
C GLN A 116 3.45 -14.76 3.54
N VAL A 117 2.50 -13.84 3.45
CA VAL A 117 1.18 -13.95 4.07
C VAL A 117 0.42 -15.15 3.51
N LEU A 118 0.42 -15.33 2.19
CA LEU A 118 -0.17 -16.52 1.57
C LEU A 118 0.47 -17.81 2.07
N LYS A 119 1.80 -17.86 2.17
CA LYS A 119 2.52 -19.07 2.59
C LYS A 119 2.25 -19.44 4.05
N LEU A 120 2.24 -18.44 4.94
CA LEU A 120 2.12 -18.66 6.39
C LEU A 120 0.67 -18.83 6.85
N TYR A 121 -0.29 -18.22 6.13
CA TYR A 121 -1.68 -18.11 6.56
C TYR A 121 -2.69 -18.58 5.50
N GLN A 122 -2.27 -19.47 4.57
CA GLN A 122 -3.13 -19.98 3.49
C GLN A 122 -4.50 -20.50 3.97
N ASP A 123 -4.52 -21.17 5.12
CA ASP A 123 -5.70 -21.82 5.70
C ASP A 123 -6.29 -21.05 6.90
N SER A 124 -5.76 -19.85 7.18
CA SER A 124 -6.21 -19.02 8.30
C SER A 124 -7.53 -18.33 7.99
N ASP A 125 -8.46 -18.29 8.94
CA ASP A 125 -9.70 -17.50 8.91
C ASP A 125 -9.58 -16.10 9.54
N VAL A 126 -8.36 -15.67 9.86
CA VAL A 126 -8.12 -14.34 10.44
C VAL A 126 -8.43 -13.24 9.42
N ASP A 127 -9.38 -12.36 9.75
CA ASP A 127 -9.80 -11.25 8.88
C ASP A 127 -8.62 -10.37 8.42
N CYS A 128 -7.63 -10.15 9.29
CA CYS A 128 -6.47 -9.34 8.94
C CYS A 128 -5.67 -9.92 7.76
N VAL A 129 -5.58 -11.26 7.63
CA VAL A 129 -4.93 -11.94 6.49
C VAL A 129 -5.62 -11.54 5.19
N LYS A 130 -6.94 -11.62 5.16
CA LYS A 130 -7.74 -11.22 4.00
C LYS A 130 -7.55 -9.73 3.70
N GLN A 131 -7.50 -8.88 4.71
CA GLN A 131 -7.33 -7.43 4.55
C GLN A 131 -5.96 -7.08 3.97
N VAL A 132 -4.87 -7.65 4.48
CA VAL A 132 -3.51 -7.44 3.94
C VAL A 132 -3.44 -7.86 2.48
N LEU A 133 -3.99 -9.05 2.15
CA LEU A 133 -4.03 -9.54 0.78
C LEU A 133 -4.85 -8.62 -0.14
N SER A 134 -6.03 -8.20 0.31
CA SER A 134 -6.93 -7.36 -0.48
C SER A 134 -6.32 -5.99 -0.74
N SER A 135 -5.86 -5.30 0.31
CA SER A 135 -5.33 -3.95 0.20
C SER A 135 -4.03 -3.89 -0.61
N GLY A 136 -3.14 -4.87 -0.45
CA GLY A 136 -1.91 -4.96 -1.24
C GLY A 136 -2.18 -5.18 -2.73
N ILE A 137 -3.11 -6.08 -3.09
CA ILE A 137 -3.48 -6.32 -4.50
C ILE A 137 -4.22 -5.10 -5.09
N GLN A 138 -5.08 -4.44 -4.32
CA GLN A 138 -5.73 -3.21 -4.76
C GLN A 138 -4.72 -2.07 -5.00
N LEU A 139 -3.68 -1.96 -4.18
CA LEU A 139 -2.56 -1.05 -4.43
C LEU A 139 -1.92 -1.33 -5.79
N LEU A 140 -1.60 -2.60 -6.09
CA LEU A 140 -1.10 -2.99 -7.43
C LEU A 140 -2.06 -2.56 -8.53
N GLY A 141 -3.36 -2.74 -8.31
CA GLY A 141 -4.41 -2.31 -9.23
C GLY A 141 -4.32 -0.83 -9.56
N ASN A 142 -4.22 0.03 -8.54
CA ASN A 142 -4.15 1.48 -8.73
C ASN A 142 -2.79 1.95 -9.27
N LEU A 143 -1.70 1.20 -9.07
CA LEU A 143 -0.40 1.53 -9.65
C LEU A 143 -0.40 1.44 -11.19
N VAL A 144 -1.23 0.55 -11.74
CA VAL A 144 -1.25 0.26 -13.17
C VAL A 144 -2.37 0.96 -13.94
N VAL A 145 -3.33 1.58 -13.25
CA VAL A 145 -4.43 2.32 -13.91
C VAL A 145 -3.84 3.43 -14.78
N GLU A 146 -4.08 3.31 -16.10
CA GLU A 146 -3.70 4.30 -17.11
C GLU A 146 -2.21 4.66 -17.17
N HIS A 147 -1.33 3.74 -16.72
CA HIS A 147 0.10 3.97 -16.57
C HIS A 147 0.93 2.87 -17.26
N SER A 148 1.20 3.02 -18.56
CA SER A 148 1.86 2.00 -19.40
C SER A 148 3.15 1.45 -18.83
N LYS A 149 4.04 2.32 -18.33
CA LYS A 149 5.30 1.88 -17.70
C LYS A 149 5.07 1.00 -16.47
N ASN A 150 4.04 1.31 -15.68
CA ASN A 150 3.73 0.53 -14.47
C ASN A 150 3.01 -0.76 -14.83
N GLN A 151 2.12 -0.73 -15.82
CA GLN A 151 1.49 -1.92 -16.38
C GLN A 151 2.54 -2.94 -16.81
N GLU A 152 3.54 -2.52 -17.59
CA GLU A 152 4.65 -3.37 -18.04
C GLU A 152 5.50 -3.88 -16.87
N THR A 153 5.87 -2.99 -15.94
CA THR A 153 6.70 -3.35 -14.78
C THR A 153 6.00 -4.35 -13.87
N VAL A 154 4.74 -4.10 -13.51
CA VAL A 154 3.93 -5.00 -12.67
C VAL A 154 3.67 -6.32 -13.40
N TRP A 155 3.36 -6.28 -14.70
CA TRP A 155 3.19 -7.49 -15.50
C TRP A 155 4.44 -8.36 -15.47
N THR A 156 5.60 -7.78 -15.77
CA THR A 156 6.89 -8.49 -15.81
C THR A 156 7.24 -9.10 -14.45
N ARG A 157 6.97 -8.38 -13.36
CA ARG A 157 7.29 -8.86 -12.01
C ARG A 157 6.34 -9.95 -11.50
N CYS A 158 5.09 -9.95 -11.95
CA CYS A 158 4.04 -10.81 -11.42
C CYS A 158 3.72 -12.03 -12.31
N TYR A 159 3.88 -11.91 -13.63
CA TYR A 159 3.51 -12.97 -14.57
C TYR A 159 4.54 -14.11 -14.60
N PRO A 160 4.11 -15.38 -14.71
CA PRO A 160 2.76 -15.89 -14.42
C PRO A 160 2.58 -16.22 -12.93
N TYR A 161 3.69 -16.33 -12.20
CA TYR A 161 3.75 -17.08 -10.94
C TYR A 161 3.00 -16.41 -9.79
N PHE A 162 3.20 -15.10 -9.60
CA PHE A 162 2.51 -14.36 -8.53
C PHE A 162 1.00 -14.32 -8.79
N PHE A 163 0.59 -14.08 -10.04
CA PHE A 163 -0.81 -14.13 -10.43
C PHE A 163 -1.44 -15.49 -10.12
N MET A 164 -0.77 -16.59 -10.49
CA MET A 164 -1.26 -17.94 -10.20
C MET A 164 -1.33 -18.22 -8.69
N LYS A 165 -0.36 -17.75 -7.90
CA LYS A 165 -0.40 -17.89 -6.44
C LYS A 165 -1.64 -17.22 -5.84
N ILE A 166 -1.91 -15.97 -6.21
CA ILE A 166 -3.07 -15.24 -5.71
C ILE A 166 -4.37 -15.88 -6.17
N MET A 167 -4.44 -16.33 -7.44
CA MET A 167 -5.62 -17.02 -7.98
C MET A 167 -5.95 -18.34 -7.26
N ARG A 168 -4.96 -18.97 -6.62
CA ARG A 168 -5.13 -20.20 -5.83
C ARG A 168 -5.49 -19.95 -4.37
N CYS A 169 -5.46 -18.70 -3.88
CA CYS A 169 -5.87 -18.43 -2.50
C CYS A 169 -7.35 -18.73 -2.29
N ARG A 170 -7.81 -18.90 -1.05
CA ARG A 170 -9.21 -19.21 -0.76
C ARG A 170 -10.16 -18.01 -0.86
N TYR A 171 -9.63 -16.78 -0.81
CA TYR A 171 -10.43 -15.56 -0.76
C TYR A 171 -10.89 -15.11 -2.16
N ASN A 172 -12.16 -15.34 -2.50
CA ASN A 172 -12.71 -14.95 -3.79
C ASN A 172 -12.61 -13.44 -4.07
N GLU A 173 -12.70 -12.60 -3.04
CA GLU A 173 -12.54 -11.16 -3.17
C GLU A 173 -11.12 -10.78 -3.64
N VAL A 174 -10.09 -11.43 -3.09
CA VAL A 174 -8.69 -11.23 -3.50
C VAL A 174 -8.49 -11.70 -4.94
N LYS A 175 -9.13 -12.80 -5.35
CA LYS A 175 -9.13 -13.26 -6.76
C LYS A 175 -9.73 -12.22 -7.70
N ASN A 176 -10.83 -11.58 -7.32
CA ASN A 176 -11.44 -10.51 -8.12
C ASN A 176 -10.48 -9.32 -8.28
N TYR A 177 -9.79 -8.94 -7.20
CA TYR A 177 -8.81 -7.86 -7.28
C TYR A 177 -7.62 -8.21 -8.18
N ILE A 178 -7.08 -9.44 -8.14
CA ILE A 178 -5.95 -9.78 -9.04
C ILE A 178 -6.40 -9.85 -10.50
N CYS A 179 -7.64 -10.29 -10.78
CA CYS A 179 -8.22 -10.20 -12.12
C CYS A 179 -8.31 -8.75 -12.61
N MET A 180 -8.68 -7.81 -11.73
CA MET A 180 -8.66 -6.38 -12.04
C MET A 180 -7.24 -5.89 -12.36
N VAL A 181 -6.22 -6.31 -11.61
CA VAL A 181 -4.81 -5.97 -11.91
C VAL A 181 -4.42 -6.49 -13.29
N ILE A 182 -4.69 -7.78 -13.57
CA ILE A 182 -4.39 -8.43 -14.86
C ILE A 182 -5.08 -7.67 -16.00
N TYR A 183 -6.38 -7.37 -15.86
CA TYR A 183 -7.14 -6.60 -16.84
C TYR A 183 -6.52 -5.21 -17.07
N ASN A 184 -6.19 -4.49 -16.01
CA ASN A 184 -5.58 -3.17 -16.12
C ASN A 184 -4.19 -3.23 -16.76
N CYS A 185 -3.39 -4.28 -16.53
CA CYS A 185 -2.10 -4.46 -17.20
C CYS A 185 -2.24 -4.78 -18.70
N MET A 186 -3.24 -5.58 -19.07
CA MET A 186 -3.48 -5.97 -20.47
C MET A 186 -4.17 -4.88 -21.28
N ARG A 187 -4.90 -3.99 -20.63
CA ARG A 187 -5.60 -2.89 -21.29
C ARG A 187 -4.58 -1.84 -21.74
N GLN A 188 -4.23 -1.89 -23.02
CA GLN A 188 -3.56 -0.78 -23.70
C GLN A 188 -4.57 0.37 -23.87
N LYS A 189 -4.13 1.62 -23.67
CA LYS A 189 -4.90 2.76 -24.18
C LYS A 189 -4.86 2.67 -25.71
N ALA A 190 -6.03 2.50 -26.32
CA ALA A 190 -6.24 2.73 -27.75
C ALA A 190 -5.93 4.20 -28.09
#